data_AF-A0A3D6BJ34-F1
#
_entry.id   AF-A0A3D6BJ34-F1
#
_cell.length_a   1.000
_cell.length_b   1.000
_cell.length_c   1.000
_cell.angle_alpha   90.00
_cell.angle_beta   90.00
_cell.angle_gamma   90.00
#
_symmetry.space_group_name_H-M   'P 1'
#
loop_
_entity.id
_entity.type
_entity.pdbx_description
1 polymer ?
#
loop_
_entity_poly.entity_id
_entity_poly.type
_entity_poly.pdbx_seq_one_letter_code
_entity_poly.pdbx_strand_id
1 'polypeptide(L)' 'MDFKSMTVKDFFEVNGGRELCEQYAPNLLKYPIKLFYKKTCGEIFDLVTGKGLVPADKAAAIEAAIKVK' A
#
# COMPACT_ATOMS: atom_id res chain seq x y z
N MET A 1 -8.96 9.72 5.54
CA MET A 1 -7.60 10.12 5.12
C MET A 1 -7.38 9.72 3.67
N ASP A 2 -6.67 10.52 2.88
CA ASP A 2 -6.34 10.18 1.50
C ASP A 2 -5.16 9.21 1.43
N PHE A 3 -5.44 7.95 1.10
CA PHE A 3 -4.42 6.90 0.97
C PHE A 3 -3.28 7.33 0.05
N LYS A 4 -3.58 7.94 -1.11
CA LYS A 4 -2.56 8.34 -2.08
C LYS A 4 -1.60 9.42 -1.58
N SER A 5 -2.03 10.24 -0.63
CA SER A 5 -1.22 11.32 -0.04
C SER A 5 -0.45 10.88 1.21
N MET A 6 -0.80 9.74 1.80
CA MET A 6 -0.13 9.25 3.00
C MET A 6 1.22 8.62 2.65
N THR A 7 2.20 8.75 3.55
CA THR A 7 3.48 8.07 3.36
C THR A 7 3.34 6.57 3.57
N VAL A 8 4.15 5.78 2.86
CA VAL A 8 4.20 4.33 3.07
C VAL A 8 4.53 4.00 4.53
N LYS A 9 5.37 4.80 5.17
CA LYS A 9 5.66 4.66 6.60
C LYS A 9 4.39 4.72 7.45
N ASP A 10 3.59 5.77 7.28
CA ASP A 10 2.35 5.99 8.04
C ASP A 10 1.31 4.90 7.75
N PHE A 11 1.19 4.49 6.49
CA PHE A 11 0.33 3.37 6.11
C PHE A 11 0.71 2.09 6.86
N PHE A 12 2.00 1.72 6.91
CA PHE A 12 2.45 0.49 7.57
C PHE A 12 2.45 0.57 9.11
N GLU A 13 2.88 1.69 9.69
CA GLU A 13 3.09 1.83 11.14
C GLU A 13 1.87 2.35 11.91
N VAL A 14 1.05 3.21 11.30
CA VAL A 14 -0.09 3.86 11.98
C VAL A 14 -1.41 3.21 11.59
N ASN A 15 -1.58 2.86 10.32
CA ASN A 15 -2.87 2.41 9.80
C ASN A 15 -3.00 0.88 9.72
N GLY A 16 -1.96 0.13 10.09
CA GLY A 16 -1.96 -1.34 10.00
C GLY A 16 -1.90 -1.85 8.55
N GLY A 17 -1.32 -1.05 7.65
CA GLY A 17 -1.18 -1.38 6.24
C GLY A 17 -0.42 -2.68 5.97
N ARG A 18 0.38 -3.15 6.94
CA ARG A 18 1.06 -4.44 6.85
C ARG A 18 0.10 -5.62 6.75
N GLU A 19 -0.92 -5.67 7.61
CA GLU A 19 -1.94 -6.74 7.60
C GLU A 19 -2.78 -6.67 6.33
N LEU A 20 -3.14 -5.45 5.89
CA LEU A 20 -3.83 -5.24 4.62
C LEU A 20 -3.00 -5.74 3.43
N CYS A 21 -1.70 -5.41 3.39
CA CYS A 21 -0.82 -5.94 2.37
C CYS A 21 -0.65 -7.45 2.49
N GLU A 22 -0.61 -8.05 3.68
CA GLU A 22 -0.53 -9.51 3.82
C GLU A 22 -1.77 -10.22 3.25
N GLN A 23 -2.96 -9.67 3.53
CA GLN A 23 -4.23 -10.24 3.10
C GLN A 23 -4.52 -10.01 1.61
N TYR A 24 -4.27 -8.79 1.12
CA TYR A 24 -4.65 -8.40 -0.23
C TYR A 24 -3.50 -8.49 -1.24
N ALA A 25 -2.26 -8.22 -0.80
CA ALA A 25 -1.11 -8.06 -1.70
C ALA A 25 0.21 -8.59 -1.08
N PRO A 26 0.30 -9.89 -0.72
CA PRO A 26 1.47 -10.42 0.00
C PRO A 26 2.77 -10.31 -0.80
N ASN A 27 2.67 -10.21 -2.14
CA ASN A 27 3.82 -9.91 -3.01
C ASN A 27 4.42 -8.53 -2.74
N LEU A 28 3.61 -7.57 -2.30
CA LEU A 28 4.08 -6.25 -1.91
C LEU A 28 4.97 -6.32 -0.67
N LEU A 29 4.67 -7.20 0.29
CA LEU A 29 5.51 -7.41 1.48
C LEU A 29 6.86 -8.06 1.16
N LYS A 30 6.92 -8.87 0.09
CA LYS A 30 8.17 -9.44 -0.42
C LYS A 30 9.02 -8.40 -1.17
N TYR A 31 8.38 -7.38 -1.72
CA TYR A 31 9.08 -6.24 -2.30
C TYR A 31 9.70 -5.38 -1.18
N PRO A 32 10.87 -4.77 -1.38
CA PRO A 32 11.53 -3.96 -0.36
C PRO A 32 10.84 -2.58 -0.18
N ILE A 33 9.56 -2.60 0.21
CA ILE A 33 8.71 -1.43 0.47
C ILE A 33 9.30 -0.50 1.52
N LYS A 34 10.09 -1.05 2.46
CA LYS A 34 10.84 -0.29 3.48
C LYS A 34 11.75 0.79 2.90
N LEU A 35 12.31 0.58 1.70
CA LEU A 35 13.12 1.58 1.01
C LEU A 35 12.30 2.80 0.57
N PHE A 36 10.98 2.63 0.45
CA PHE A 36 10.05 3.63 -0.04
C PHE A 36 9.23 4.29 1.08
N TYR A 37 9.64 4.17 2.34
CA TYR A 37 8.91 4.77 3.48
C TYR A 37 8.77 6.29 3.39
N LYS A 38 9.69 6.98 2.70
CA LYS A 38 9.61 8.42 2.43
C LYS A 38 8.69 8.79 1.25
N LYS A 39 8.31 7.82 0.42
CA LYS A 39 7.40 8.00 -0.72
C LYS A 39 5.95 7.90 -0.24
N THR A 40 5.04 8.43 -1.05
CA THR A 40 3.61 8.28 -0.78
C THR A 40 3.11 6.91 -1.23
N CYS A 41 2.03 6.42 -0.60
CA CYS A 41 1.39 5.19 -1.02
C CYS A 41 0.86 5.32 -2.45
N GLY A 42 0.43 6.51 -2.87
CA GLY A 42 0.02 6.76 -4.25
C GLY A 42 1.13 6.43 -5.25
N GLU A 43 2.35 6.97 -5.06
CA GLU A 43 3.48 6.69 -5.96
C GLU A 43 3.89 5.20 -5.92
N ILE A 44 3.90 4.57 -4.74
CA ILE A 44 4.35 3.18 -4.62
C ILE A 44 3.31 2.20 -5.12
N PHE A 45 2.03 2.41 -4.81
CA PHE A 45 0.96 1.57 -5.33
C PHE A 45 0.79 1.74 -6.83
N ASP A 46 0.98 2.93 -7.38
CA ASP A 46 1.00 3.11 -8.84
C ASP A 46 2.17 2.35 -9.48
N LEU A 47 3.38 2.46 -8.92
CA LEU A 47 4.57 1.75 -9.42
C LEU A 47 4.41 0.22 -9.37
N VAL A 48 3.94 -0.33 -8.26
CA VAL A 48 3.78 -1.79 -8.10
C VAL A 48 2.56 -2.31 -8.88
N THR A 49 1.53 -1.50 -9.09
CA THR A 49 0.40 -1.85 -9.97
C THR A 49 0.83 -1.83 -11.43
N GLY A 50 1.60 -0.81 -11.84
CA GLY A 50 2.18 -0.72 -13.19
C GLY A 50 3.19 -1.83 -13.49
N LYS A 51 3.89 -2.34 -12.47
CA LYS A 51 4.75 -3.53 -12.57
C LYS A 51 4.00 -4.88 -12.49
N GLY A 52 2.69 -4.87 -12.25
CA GLY A 52 1.90 -6.09 -12.07
C GLY A 52 2.19 -6.85 -10.76
N LEU A 53 2.87 -6.23 -9.79
CA LEU A 53 3.12 -6.79 -8.45
C LEU A 53 1.85 -6.82 -7.61
N VAL A 54 1.00 -5.80 -7.78
CA VAL A 54 -0.31 -5.68 -7.11
C VAL A 54 -1.38 -5.49 -8.16
N PRO A 55 -2.43 -6.32 -8.20
CA PRO A 55 -3.58 -6.10 -9.06
C PRO A 55 -4.33 -4.83 -8.64
N ALA A 56 -4.88 -4.09 -9.61
CA ALA A 56 -5.68 -2.89 -9.34
C ALA A 56 -6.86 -3.17 -8.38
N ASP A 57 -7.45 -4.36 -8.48
CA ASP A 57 -8.54 -4.82 -7.60
C ASP A 57 -8.10 -4.91 -6.11
N LYS A 58 -6.88 -5.38 -5.87
CA LYS A 58 -6.29 -5.47 -4.52
C LYS A 58 -5.84 -4.11 -4.00
N ALA A 59 -5.31 -3.25 -4.87
CA ALA A 59 -4.98 -1.87 -4.51
C ALA A 59 -6.24 -1.11 -4.07
N ALA A 60 -7.33 -1.22 -4.83
CA ALA A 60 -8.62 -0.62 -4.49
C ALA A 60 -9.18 -1.17 -3.16
N ALA A 61 -9.03 -2.47 -2.88
CA ALA A 61 -9.45 -3.05 -1.62
C ALA A 61 -8.64 -2.50 -0.41
N ILE A 62 -7.33 -2.30 -0.57
CA ILE A 62 -6.48 -1.69 0.46
C ILE A 62 -6.87 -0.23 0.68
N GLU A 63 -7.08 0.53 -0.40
CA GLU A 63 -7.57 1.92 -0.34
C GLU A 63 -8.91 2.02 0.39
N ALA A 64 -9.85 1.12 0.09
CA ALA A 64 -11.16 1.08 0.73
C ALA A 64 -11.05 0.72 2.22
N ALA A 65 -10.21 -0.25 2.58
CA ALA A 65 -10.01 -0.65 3.96
C ALA A 65 -9.37 0.45 4.82
N ILE A 66 -8.47 1.25 4.25
CA ILE A 66 -7.88 2.42 4.92
C ILE A 66 -8.90 3.54 5.11
N LYS A 67 -9.83 3.74 4.17
CA LYS A 67 -10.85 4.80 4.27
C LYS A 67 -11.91 4.54 5.35
N VAL A 68 -12.06 3.28 5.76
CA VAL A 68 -13.05 2.84 6.76
C VAL A 68 -12.49 2.86 8.19
N LYS A 69 -11.17 2.92 8.35
CA LYS A 69 -10.50 3.14 9.65
C LYS A 69 -10.46 4.63 10.01
#